data_AF-A0A975E6P6-F1
#
_entry.id   AF-A0A975E6P6-F1
#
_cell.length_a   1.000
_cell.length_b   1.000
_cell.length_c   1.000
_cell.angle_alpha   90.00
_cell.angle_beta   90.00
_cell.angle_gamma   90.00
#
_symmetry.space_group_name_H-M   'P 1'
#
loop_
_entity.id
_entity.type
_entity.pdbx_description
1 polymer ?
#
loop_
_entity_poly.entity_id
_entity_poly.type
_entity_poly.pdbx_seq_one_letter_code
_entity_poly.pdbx_strand_id
1 'polypeptide(L)'
;MKTIHIDGTKISNWSSFFDEFSLAFGFPEFFGRNMNAWIDCMTNLDEEFSSVQVQPGEMICVALDSAADFKKRCPEQFQAFVECAAFVNWRRLEIGNPAILVVSFYA
;
A
#
# COMPACT_ATOMS: atom_id res chain seq x y z
N MET A 1 -5.56 3.86 -14.80
CA MET A 1 -5.27 3.01 -13.63
C MET A 1 -3.84 2.54 -13.73
N LYS A 2 -3.00 2.87 -12.74
CA LYS A 2 -1.59 2.47 -12.68
C LYS A 2 -1.47 1.27 -11.74
N THR A 3 -0.69 0.27 -12.12
CA THR A 3 -0.44 -0.91 -11.28
C THR A 3 0.94 -0.80 -10.65
N ILE A 4 1.01 -0.93 -9.34
CA ILE A 4 2.25 -1.00 -8.56
C ILE A 4 2.37 -2.42 -8.02
N HIS A 5 3.47 -3.07 -8.34
CA HIS A 5 3.75 -4.43 -7.91
C HIS A 5 4.45 -4.43 -6.55
N ILE A 6 4.01 -5.32 -5.67
CA ILE A 6 4.62 -5.61 -4.37
C ILE A 6 5.06 -7.07 -4.40
N ASP A 7 6.35 -7.32 -4.26
CA ASP A 7 6.90 -8.67 -4.29
C ASP A 7 6.78 -9.34 -2.91
N GLY A 8 5.76 -10.19 -2.74
CA GLY A 8 5.52 -10.92 -1.50
C GLY A 8 6.62 -11.92 -1.14
N THR A 9 7.55 -12.25 -2.05
CA THR A 9 8.71 -13.10 -1.73
C THR A 9 9.75 -12.38 -0.89
N LYS A 10 9.82 -11.04 -0.99
CA LYS A 10 10.76 -10.20 -0.24
C LYS A 10 10.29 -9.87 1.18
N ILE A 11 9.01 -10.13 1.49
CA ILE A 11 8.44 -9.82 2.80
C ILE A 11 8.56 -11.03 3.73
N SER A 12 9.35 -10.87 4.78
CA SER A 12 9.62 -11.88 5.83
C SER A 12 9.29 -11.42 7.25
N ASN A 13 9.09 -10.12 7.44
CA ASN A 13 8.71 -9.47 8.69
C ASN A 13 8.26 -8.01 8.42
N TRP A 14 7.87 -7.30 9.47
CA TRP A 14 7.47 -5.89 9.39
C TRP A 14 8.50 -4.96 8.75
N SER A 15 9.80 -5.12 9.03
CA SER A 15 10.83 -4.27 8.42
C SER A 15 10.83 -4.44 6.91
N SER A 16 10.89 -5.68 6.42
CA SER A 16 10.87 -5.97 4.98
C SER A 16 9.56 -5.56 4.30
N PHE A 17 8.43 -5.58 5.02
CA PHE A 17 7.16 -5.07 4.52
C PHE A 17 7.27 -3.58 4.22
N PHE A 18 7.74 -2.80 5.19
CA PHE A 18 7.93 -1.36 5.03
C PHE A 18 8.97 -1.02 3.96
N ASP A 19 10.02 -1.83 3.83
CA ASP A 19 11.04 -1.66 2.78
C ASP A 19 10.46 -1.86 1.38
N GLU A 20 9.70 -2.93 1.16
CA GLU A 20 9.12 -3.24 -0.15
C GLU A 20 8.11 -2.18 -0.59
N PHE A 21 7.22 -1.73 0.32
CA PHE A 21 6.27 -0.66 0.00
C PHE A 21 6.96 0.68 -0.21
N SER A 22 7.94 1.03 0.64
CA SER A 22 8.70 2.28 0.49
C SER A 22 9.43 2.34 -0.86
N LEU A 23 10.05 1.23 -1.27
CA LEU A 23 10.70 1.10 -2.56
C LEU A 23 9.72 1.22 -3.74
N ALA A 24 8.60 0.49 -3.68
CA ALA A 24 7.64 0.42 -4.78
C ALA A 24 6.87 1.74 -5.00
N PHE A 25 6.55 2.45 -3.92
CA PHE A 25 5.81 3.71 -3.97
C PHE A 25 6.71 4.95 -3.95
N GLY A 26 7.98 4.79 -3.56
CA GLY A 26 8.91 5.89 -3.33
C GLY A 26 8.44 6.80 -2.20
N PHE A 27 8.18 6.21 -1.03
CA PHE A 27 7.82 6.95 0.19
C PHE A 27 8.94 7.91 0.64
N PRO A 28 8.63 8.95 1.43
CA PRO A 28 9.61 9.96 1.81
C PRO A 28 10.69 9.39 2.75
N GLU A 29 11.87 10.04 2.79
CA GLU A 29 13.00 9.60 3.63
C GLU A 29 12.66 9.53 5.13
N PHE A 30 11.71 10.35 5.58
CA PHE A 30 11.21 10.39 6.95
C PHE A 30 10.04 9.42 7.22
N PHE A 31 9.80 8.45 6.35
CA PHE A 31 8.75 7.45 6.52
C PHE A 31 8.87 6.71 7.86
N GLY A 32 7.83 6.79 8.71
CA GLY A 32 7.86 6.36 10.11
C GLY A 32 7.84 4.84 10.36
N ARG A 33 7.86 4.01 9.31
CA ARG A 33 7.96 2.53 9.38
C ARG A 33 6.96 1.86 10.34
N ASN A 34 5.70 2.30 10.27
CA ASN A 34 4.58 1.71 10.98
C ASN A 34 3.31 1.85 10.14
N MET A 35 2.22 1.15 10.52
CA MET A 35 1.00 1.16 9.71
C MET A 35 0.29 2.52 9.67
N ASN A 36 0.41 3.37 10.70
CA ASN A 36 -0.14 4.73 10.64
C ASN A 36 0.57 5.54 9.54
N ALA A 37 1.92 5.48 9.52
CA ALA A 37 2.71 6.13 8.47
C ALA A 37 2.42 5.55 7.08
N TRP A 38 2.19 4.23 6.97
CA TRP A 38 1.80 3.60 5.71
C TRP A 38 0.45 4.12 5.24
N ILE A 39 -0.56 4.18 6.12
CA ILE A 39 -1.88 4.74 5.82
C ILE A 39 -1.75 6.20 5.39
N ASP A 40 -0.95 7.01 6.07
CA ASP A 40 -0.76 8.42 5.72
C ASP A 40 -0.15 8.58 4.32
N CYS A 41 0.86 7.79 3.95
CA CYS A 41 1.44 7.84 2.61
C CYS A 41 0.43 7.40 1.55
N MET A 42 -0.29 6.30 1.80
CA MET A 42 -1.23 5.73 0.84
C MET A 42 -2.52 6.55 0.70
N THR A 43 -2.93 7.25 1.77
CA THR A 43 -4.07 8.16 1.75
C THR A 43 -3.78 9.38 0.90
N ASN A 44 -2.55 9.89 0.87
CA ASN A 44 -2.19 11.15 0.22
C ASN A 44 -1.38 10.94 -1.08
N LEU A 45 -1.66 9.87 -1.84
CA LEU A 45 -1.00 9.63 -3.14
C LEU A 45 -1.35 10.69 -4.19
N ASP A 46 -2.36 11.53 -3.98
CA ASP A 46 -2.69 12.69 -4.82
C ASP A 46 -1.91 13.96 -4.44
N GLU A 47 -1.04 13.87 -3.44
CA GLU A 47 -0.15 14.94 -3.00
C GLU A 47 1.33 14.61 -3.33
N GLU A 48 2.23 15.58 -3.23
CA GLU A 48 3.68 15.42 -3.50
C GLU A 48 4.45 14.80 -2.33
N PHE A 49 3.95 13.68 -1.79
CA PHE A 49 4.58 12.94 -0.69
C PHE A 49 5.33 11.68 -1.12
N SER A 50 4.91 11.05 -2.23
CA SER A 50 5.50 9.81 -2.75
C SER A 50 5.89 9.97 -4.22
N SER A 51 6.84 9.17 -4.70
CA SER A 51 7.22 9.16 -6.13
C SER A 51 6.09 8.66 -7.01
N VAL A 52 5.25 7.76 -6.49
CA VAL A 52 3.99 7.37 -7.12
C VAL A 52 2.92 8.37 -6.72
N GLN A 53 2.27 8.96 -7.73
CA GLN A 53 1.12 9.83 -7.54
C GLN A 53 -0.11 9.33 -8.30
N VAL A 54 -1.29 9.67 -7.78
CA VAL A 54 -2.59 9.46 -8.45
C VAL A 54 -3.14 10.80 -8.92
N GLN A 55 -3.54 10.88 -10.19
CA GLN A 55 -4.15 12.10 -10.73
C GLN A 55 -5.67 12.10 -10.47
N PRO A 56 -6.35 13.26 -10.57
CA PRO A 56 -7.80 13.33 -10.43
C PRO A 56 -8.52 12.34 -11.35
N GLY A 57 -9.38 11.49 -10.77
CA GLY A 57 -10.13 10.46 -11.49
C GLY A 57 -9.37 9.16 -11.77
N GLU A 58 -8.10 9.06 -11.36
CA GLU A 58 -7.33 7.83 -11.45
C GLU A 58 -7.44 6.95 -10.20
N MET A 59 -7.04 5.69 -10.36
CA MET A 59 -6.87 4.72 -9.29
C MET A 59 -5.53 4.03 -9.41
N ILE A 60 -5.00 3.58 -8.27
CA ILE A 60 -3.83 2.72 -8.15
C ILE A 60 -4.29 1.30 -7.83
N CYS A 61 -3.80 0.34 -8.61
CA CYS A 61 -3.87 -1.07 -8.26
C CYS A 61 -2.59 -1.48 -7.54
N VAL A 62 -2.71 -1.96 -6.31
CA VAL A 62 -1.62 -2.65 -5.60
C VAL A 62 -1.70 -4.13 -5.96
N ALA A 63 -0.84 -4.57 -6.88
CA ALA A 63 -0.73 -5.96 -7.28
C ALA A 63 0.27 -6.66 -6.37
N LEU A 64 -0.22 -7.54 -5.50
CA LEU A 64 0.61 -8.35 -4.61
C LEU A 64 0.95 -9.66 -5.30
N ASP A 65 2.21 -9.80 -5.67
CA ASP A 65 2.78 -11.00 -6.27
C ASP A 65 3.15 -12.02 -5.19
N SER A 66 3.05 -13.32 -5.49
CA SER A 66 3.28 -14.41 -4.51
C SER A 66 2.45 -14.26 -3.24
N ALA A 67 1.20 -13.80 -3.38
CA ALA A 67 0.33 -13.44 -2.25
C ALA A 67 0.03 -14.64 -1.34
N ALA A 68 -0.10 -15.85 -1.90
CA ALA A 68 -0.36 -17.07 -1.14
C ALA A 68 0.81 -17.40 -0.20
N ASP A 69 2.04 -17.33 -0.70
CA ASP A 69 3.25 -17.58 0.08
C ASP A 69 3.50 -16.48 1.11
N PHE A 70 3.31 -15.22 0.74
CA PHE A 70 3.39 -14.11 1.69
C PHE A 70 2.37 -14.27 2.83
N LYS A 71 1.10 -14.54 2.53
CA LYS A 71 0.06 -14.77 3.54
C LYS A 71 0.41 -15.90 4.49
N LYS A 72 0.98 -16.99 3.97
CA LYS A 72 1.40 -18.13 4.80
C LYS A 72 2.60 -17.79 5.68
N ARG A 73 3.57 -17.05 5.16
CA ARG A 73 4.81 -16.68 5.86
C ARG A 73 4.59 -15.59 6.92
N CYS A 74 3.77 -14.60 6.58
CA CYS A 74 3.58 -13.35 7.32
C CYS A 74 2.08 -13.00 7.42
N PRO A 75 1.27 -13.83 8.13
CA PRO A 75 -0.18 -13.68 8.15
C PRO A 75 -0.65 -12.35 8.77
N GLU A 76 0.07 -11.84 9.78
CA GLU A 76 -0.22 -10.56 10.43
C GLU A 76 -0.04 -9.39 9.45
N GLN A 77 1.09 -9.33 8.75
CA GLN A 77 1.38 -8.27 7.78
C GLN A 77 0.42 -8.32 6.58
N PHE A 78 0.07 -9.53 6.12
CA PHE A 78 -0.93 -9.71 5.07
C PHE A 78 -2.29 -9.19 5.51
N GLN A 79 -2.75 -9.58 6.71
CA GLN A 79 -4.03 -9.12 7.24
C GLN A 79 -4.06 -7.60 7.41
N ALA A 80 -2.99 -7.03 7.98
CA ALA A 80 -2.87 -5.59 8.16
C ALA A 80 -2.87 -4.85 6.82
N PHE A 81 -2.22 -5.36 5.78
CA PHE A 81 -2.27 -4.79 4.44
C PHE A 81 -3.69 -4.74 3.88
N VAL A 82 -4.45 -5.84 3.97
CA VAL A 82 -5.83 -5.91 3.46
C VAL A 82 -6.73 -4.94 4.22
N GLU A 83 -6.69 -4.96 5.55
CA GLU A 83 -7.51 -4.09 6.39
C GLU A 83 -7.16 -2.62 6.20
N CYS A 84 -5.86 -2.28 6.15
CA CYS A 84 -5.41 -0.91 6.00
C CYS A 84 -5.63 -0.37 4.59
N ALA A 85 -5.55 -1.19 3.54
CA ALA A 85 -5.92 -0.77 2.19
C ALA A 85 -7.41 -0.39 2.12
N ALA A 86 -8.29 -1.15 2.79
CA ALA A 86 -9.69 -0.78 2.93
C ALA A 86 -9.87 0.49 3.77
N PHE A 87 -9.12 0.62 4.88
CA PHE A 87 -9.14 1.79 5.75
C PHE A 87 -8.72 3.07 5.04
N VAL A 88 -7.69 3.03 4.17
CA VAL A 88 -7.28 4.18 3.35
C VAL A 88 -8.45 4.70 2.50
N ASN A 89 -9.16 3.80 1.82
CA ASN A 89 -10.32 4.18 1.02
C ASN A 89 -11.44 4.75 1.91
N TRP A 90 -11.74 4.12 3.04
CA TRP A 90 -12.72 4.67 4.00
C TRP A 90 -12.33 6.07 4.49
N ARG A 91 -11.08 6.27 4.92
CA ARG A 91 -10.56 7.56 5.41
C ARG A 91 -10.69 8.66 4.35
N ARG A 92 -10.44 8.34 3.08
CA ARG A 92 -10.66 9.29 1.97
C ARG A 92 -12.13 9.65 1.80
N LEU A 93 -13.02 8.65 1.85
CA LEU A 93 -14.46 8.89 1.76
C LEU A 93 -14.98 9.79 2.89
N GLU A 94 -14.49 9.59 4.12
CA GLU A 94 -14.86 10.43 5.29
C GLU A 94 -14.51 11.91 5.10
N ILE A 95 -13.46 12.22 4.35
CA ILE A 95 -13.04 13.61 4.05
C ILE A 95 -13.57 14.14 2.71
N GLY A 96 -14.49 13.40 2.06
CA GLY A 96 -15.11 13.80 0.79
C GLY A 96 -14.28 13.51 -0.46
N ASN A 97 -13.16 12.79 -0.32
CA ASN A 97 -12.32 12.37 -1.43
C ASN A 97 -12.74 10.99 -1.97
N PRO A 98 -12.58 10.71 -3.27
CA PRO A 98 -12.86 9.39 -3.82
C PRO A 98 -11.87 8.34 -3.30
N ALA A 99 -12.33 7.09 -3.24
CA ALA A 99 -11.45 5.93 -3.07
C ALA A 99 -10.49 5.82 -4.27
N ILE A 100 -9.22 5.51 -3.99
CA ILE A 100 -8.16 5.49 -5.02
C ILE A 100 -7.41 4.16 -5.07
N LEU A 101 -7.59 3.29 -4.07
CA LEU A 101 -6.88 2.01 -4.01
C LEU A 101 -7.78 0.87 -4.43
N VAL A 102 -7.24 0.01 -5.29
CA VAL A 102 -7.74 -1.35 -5.51
C VAL A 102 -6.60 -2.32 -5.25
N VAL A 103 -6.90 -3.52 -4.75
CA VAL A 103 -5.90 -4.55 -4.49
C VAL A 103 -6.15 -5.76 -5.38
N SER A 104 -5.08 -6.37 -5.87
CA SER A 104 -5.11 -7.61 -6.64
C SER A 104 -4.11 -8.60 -6.05
N PHE A 105 -4.50 -9.87 -5.94
CA PHE A 105 -3.65 -10.93 -5.39
C PHE A 105 -3.41 -11.99 -6.45
N TYR A 106 -2.15 -12.23 -6.78
CA TYR A 106 -1.73 -13.33 -7.62
C TYR A 106 -1.05 -14.41 -6.77
N ALA A 107 -1.43 -15.67 -7.01
CA ALA A 107 -0.91 -16.84 -6.29
C ALA A 107 0.28 -17.45 -7.02
#